data_AF-A0A538B992-F1
#
_entry.id   AF-A0A538B992-F1
#
_cell.length_a   1.000
_cell.length_b   1.000
_cell.length_c   1.000
_cell.angle_alpha   90.00
_cell.angle_beta   90.00
_cell.angle_gamma   90.00
#
_symmetry.space_group_name_H-M   'P 1'
#
loop_
_entity.id
_entity.type
_entity.pdbx_description
1 polymer ?
#
loop_
_entity_poly.entity_id
_entity_poly.type
_entity_poly.pdbx_seq_one_letter_code
_entity_poly.pdbx_strand_id
1 'polypeptide(L)'
;MTEPVWVVDDVPSTRFPIYTRGNVGEVFPDVVSPLSWSAYGREAELGWREAWRDYGVLLDGDVEGEDKMIVGCFGGYCYLNASYIRVFAVRTPGINVADMDGLFFGESEAPPYRPHPGDKSAVASLRIIRTILRTLNAKAIPELDEDKARVRSWLSTIPNLTSSSDRALLDVVDSFRPLFRHLYRRHILTSFRVFIGSGVLAQICEKKLGDPTLLTALLSGIGSIESAEPSWAMWRLGRMADQDPALAAVFDAGMD
;
A
#
# COMPACT_ATOMS: atom_id res chain seq x y z
N MET A 1 -31.97 2.97 -3.74
CA MET A 1 -30.71 2.66 -3.02
C MET A 1 -31.13 2.10 -1.68
N THR A 2 -30.73 0.87 -1.37
CA THR A 2 -30.93 0.25 -0.05
C THR A 2 -30.13 1.05 0.99
N GLU A 3 -30.64 1.16 2.21
CA GLU A 3 -29.90 1.82 3.30
C GLU A 3 -28.51 1.18 3.47
N PRO A 4 -27.48 1.97 3.79
CA PRO A 4 -26.15 1.46 4.02
C PRO A 4 -26.14 0.49 5.21
N VAL A 5 -25.49 -0.66 5.05
CA VAL A 5 -25.42 -1.69 6.11
C VAL A 5 -24.51 -1.20 7.25
N TRP A 6 -23.49 -0.42 6.91
CA TRP A 6 -22.60 0.25 7.86
C TRP A 6 -22.64 1.76 7.67
N VAL A 7 -22.52 2.52 8.76
CA VAL A 7 -22.69 4.00 8.77
C VAL A 7 -21.74 4.77 7.84
N VAL A 8 -20.63 4.14 7.42
CA VAL A 8 -19.63 4.72 6.52
C VAL A 8 -19.43 3.90 5.24
N ASP A 9 -20.43 3.10 4.85
CA ASP A 9 -20.42 2.39 3.57
C ASP A 9 -20.32 3.35 2.39
N ASP A 10 -19.47 2.98 1.44
CA ASP A 10 -19.28 3.69 0.20
C ASP A 10 -20.25 3.19 -0.89
N VAL A 11 -20.44 4.01 -1.91
CA VAL A 11 -21.17 3.60 -3.12
C VAL A 11 -20.16 2.89 -4.04
N PRO A 12 -20.39 1.61 -4.43
CA PRO A 12 -19.48 0.91 -5.32
C PRO A 12 -19.53 1.52 -6.73
N SER A 13 -18.37 1.53 -7.41
CA SER A 13 -18.29 1.98 -8.79
C SER A 13 -19.13 1.09 -9.70
N THR A 14 -19.91 1.72 -10.59
CA THR A 14 -20.69 1.00 -11.61
C THR A 14 -19.82 0.58 -12.79
N ARG A 15 -18.76 1.34 -13.09
CA ARG A 15 -17.79 1.03 -14.15
C ARG A 15 -16.80 -0.03 -13.74
N PHE A 16 -16.36 -0.01 -12.47
CA PHE A 16 -15.36 -0.92 -11.92
C PHE A 16 -15.97 -1.74 -10.77
N PRO A 17 -16.82 -2.75 -11.07
CA PRO A 17 -17.70 -3.35 -10.06
C PRO A 17 -17.05 -4.44 -9.20
N ILE A 18 -15.80 -4.84 -9.47
CA ILE A 18 -15.15 -5.96 -8.77
C ILE A 18 -14.22 -5.41 -7.70
N TYR A 19 -14.54 -5.73 -6.46
CA TYR A 19 -13.79 -5.37 -5.27
C TYR A 19 -13.27 -6.64 -4.58
N THR A 20 -12.09 -6.54 -3.96
CA THR A 20 -11.42 -7.67 -3.31
C THR A 20 -10.90 -7.32 -1.93
N ARG A 21 -10.88 -8.34 -1.06
CA ARG A 21 -10.21 -8.36 0.23
C ARG A 21 -8.94 -9.21 0.25
N GLY A 22 -8.58 -9.87 -0.87
CA GLY A 22 -7.44 -10.80 -0.93
C GLY A 22 -6.15 -10.20 -0.38
N ASN A 23 -5.72 -9.05 -0.91
CA ASN A 23 -4.55 -8.34 -0.40
C ASN A 23 -4.86 -7.43 0.80
N VAL A 24 -5.92 -6.61 0.71
CA VAL A 24 -6.19 -5.57 1.72
C VAL A 24 -6.71 -6.12 3.04
N GLY A 25 -7.20 -7.36 3.07
CA GLY A 25 -7.63 -8.04 4.29
C GLY A 25 -6.47 -8.29 5.27
N GLU A 26 -5.24 -8.41 4.79
CA GLU A 26 -4.06 -8.50 5.67
C GLU A 26 -3.75 -7.17 6.36
N VAL A 27 -4.11 -6.05 5.71
CA VAL A 27 -3.88 -4.68 6.22
C VAL A 27 -5.06 -4.22 7.09
N PHE A 28 -6.28 -4.59 6.70
CA PHE A 28 -7.54 -4.29 7.38
C PHE A 28 -8.28 -5.60 7.68
N PRO A 29 -7.78 -6.39 8.65
CA PRO A 29 -8.38 -7.68 9.00
C PRO A 29 -9.79 -7.49 9.55
N ASP A 30 -9.97 -6.46 10.36
CA ASP A 30 -11.22 -6.17 11.05
C ASP A 30 -12.05 -5.08 10.37
N VAL A 31 -13.26 -4.89 10.89
CA VAL A 31 -14.16 -3.81 10.51
C VAL A 31 -13.50 -2.45 10.78
N VAL A 32 -13.53 -1.56 9.79
CA VAL A 32 -13.04 -0.19 9.95
C VAL A 32 -13.99 0.62 10.82
N SER A 33 -13.44 1.34 11.79
CA SER A 33 -14.24 2.21 12.64
C SER A 33 -14.84 3.36 11.82
N PRO A 34 -16.07 3.81 12.13
CA PRO A 34 -16.67 4.98 11.49
C PRO A 34 -15.79 6.22 11.58
N LEU A 35 -15.10 6.42 12.71
CA LEU A 35 -14.17 7.52 12.90
C LEU A 35 -12.99 7.44 11.93
N SER A 36 -12.33 6.29 11.82
CA SER A 36 -11.17 6.12 10.95
C SER A 36 -11.53 6.27 9.47
N TRP A 37 -12.65 5.68 9.03
CA TRP A 37 -13.04 5.74 7.61
C TRP A 37 -13.50 7.13 7.20
N SER A 38 -14.30 7.81 8.04
CA SER A 38 -14.70 9.21 7.81
C SER A 38 -13.51 10.17 7.93
N ALA A 39 -12.48 9.81 8.71
CA ALA A 39 -11.26 10.59 8.82
C ALA A 39 -10.36 10.48 7.56
N TYR A 40 -10.09 9.26 7.12
CA TYR A 40 -8.99 9.00 6.20
C TYR A 40 -9.35 8.20 4.95
N GLY A 41 -10.54 7.57 4.87
CA GLY A 41 -10.92 6.76 3.70
C GLY A 41 -10.94 7.57 2.40
N ARG A 42 -11.47 8.80 2.44
CA ARG A 42 -11.44 9.72 1.29
C ARG A 42 -10.03 10.24 0.98
N GLU A 43 -9.22 10.47 2.02
CA GLU A 43 -7.84 10.92 1.85
C GLU A 43 -6.96 9.82 1.22
N ALA A 44 -7.22 8.55 1.55
CA ALA A 44 -6.57 7.40 0.95
C ALA A 44 -6.90 7.29 -0.53
N GLU A 45 -8.19 7.38 -0.89
CA GLU A 45 -8.64 7.43 -2.29
C GLU A 45 -7.93 8.54 -3.08
N LEU A 46 -7.91 9.77 -2.54
CA LEU A 46 -7.31 10.91 -3.22
C LEU A 46 -5.79 10.75 -3.36
N GLY A 47 -5.10 10.29 -2.32
CA GLY A 47 -3.67 10.01 -2.36
C GLY A 47 -3.34 8.94 -3.41
N TRP A 48 -4.16 7.89 -3.49
CA TRP A 48 -4.00 6.84 -4.49
C TRP A 48 -4.25 7.37 -5.91
N ARG A 49 -5.30 8.15 -6.13
CA ARG A 49 -5.57 8.80 -7.44
C ARG A 49 -4.39 9.68 -7.87
N GLU A 50 -3.83 10.47 -6.96
CA GLU A 50 -2.64 11.28 -7.23
C GLU A 50 -1.43 10.40 -7.59
N ALA A 51 -1.19 9.32 -6.84
CA ALA A 51 -0.10 8.39 -7.14
C ALA A 51 -0.26 7.74 -8.52
N TRP A 52 -1.49 7.41 -8.91
CA TRP A 52 -1.75 6.82 -10.21
C TRP A 52 -1.67 7.82 -11.35
N ARG A 53 -1.99 9.10 -11.13
CA ARG A 53 -1.69 10.17 -12.09
C ARG A 53 -0.18 10.32 -12.28
N ASP A 54 0.57 10.38 -11.19
CA ASP A 54 2.03 10.49 -11.22
C ASP A 54 2.69 9.29 -11.92
N TYR A 55 2.19 8.09 -11.64
CA TYR A 55 2.69 6.87 -12.24
C TYR A 55 2.37 6.81 -13.74
N GLY A 56 1.27 7.44 -14.16
CA GLY A 56 0.79 7.50 -15.54
C GLY A 56 -0.41 6.61 -15.84
N VAL A 57 -0.98 5.98 -14.81
CA VAL A 57 -2.10 5.05 -14.92
C VAL A 57 -3.40 5.79 -15.05
N LEU A 58 -3.72 6.71 -14.14
CA LEU A 58 -5.03 7.35 -14.05
C LEU A 58 -5.26 8.33 -15.21
N LEU A 59 -6.41 8.22 -15.87
CA LEU A 59 -6.93 9.19 -16.83
C LEU A 59 -8.15 9.90 -16.23
N ASP A 60 -8.40 11.14 -16.62
CA ASP A 60 -9.49 11.93 -16.02
C ASP A 60 -10.88 11.28 -16.24
N GLY A 61 -11.10 10.68 -17.41
CA GLY A 61 -12.32 9.93 -17.70
C GLY A 61 -12.48 8.64 -16.90
N ASP A 62 -11.47 8.17 -16.15
CA ASP A 62 -11.61 7.00 -15.27
C ASP A 62 -12.37 7.33 -13.98
N VAL A 63 -12.35 8.59 -13.54
CA VAL A 63 -12.93 9.03 -12.26
C VAL A 63 -14.16 9.92 -12.44
N GLU A 64 -14.62 10.11 -13.67
CA GLU A 64 -15.78 10.92 -13.97
C GLU A 64 -17.04 10.28 -13.35
N GLY A 65 -17.72 11.04 -12.48
CA GLY A 65 -18.89 10.55 -11.74
C GLY A 65 -18.59 9.67 -10.54
N GLU A 66 -17.31 9.44 -10.21
CA GLU A 66 -16.89 8.54 -9.12
C GLU A 66 -16.36 9.33 -7.91
N ASP A 67 -17.07 9.29 -6.76
CA ASP A 67 -16.57 9.89 -5.51
C ASP A 67 -15.38 9.11 -4.95
N LYS A 68 -15.54 7.80 -4.77
CA LYS A 68 -14.46 6.84 -4.46
C LYS A 68 -14.58 5.62 -5.37
N MET A 69 -13.45 5.16 -5.91
CA MET A 69 -13.44 3.97 -6.75
C MET A 69 -12.27 3.04 -6.50
N ILE A 70 -11.10 3.49 -6.02
CA ILE A 70 -9.93 2.60 -5.83
C ILE A 70 -10.04 1.84 -4.51
N VAL A 71 -10.45 2.54 -3.45
CA VAL A 71 -10.64 1.98 -2.11
C VAL A 71 -12.10 2.16 -1.71
N GLY A 72 -12.73 1.13 -1.15
CA GLY A 72 -14.13 1.18 -0.69
C GLY A 72 -14.35 0.47 0.63
N CYS A 73 -15.31 0.97 1.42
CA CYS A 73 -15.85 0.29 2.60
C CYS A 73 -17.24 -0.26 2.29
N PHE A 74 -17.44 -1.56 2.49
CA PHE A 74 -18.75 -2.21 2.33
C PHE A 74 -19.02 -3.17 3.48
N GLY A 75 -20.15 -3.01 4.17
CA GLY A 75 -20.45 -3.77 5.38
C GLY A 75 -19.42 -3.56 6.48
N GLY A 76 -18.77 -2.39 6.52
CA GLY A 76 -17.70 -2.06 7.47
C GLY A 76 -16.33 -2.64 7.14
N TYR A 77 -16.18 -3.36 6.03
CA TYR A 77 -14.90 -3.94 5.63
C TYR A 77 -14.24 -3.13 4.52
N CYS A 78 -12.92 -2.95 4.58
CA CYS A 78 -12.14 -2.31 3.53
C CYS A 78 -11.93 -3.27 2.34
N TYR A 79 -12.05 -2.75 1.12
CA TYR A 79 -11.83 -3.43 -0.14
C TYR A 79 -11.00 -2.57 -1.10
N LEU A 80 -10.24 -3.24 -1.96
CA LEU A 80 -9.61 -2.62 -3.13
C LEU A 80 -10.40 -2.94 -4.39
N ASN A 81 -10.48 -1.96 -5.29
CA ASN A 81 -11.13 -2.14 -6.57
C ASN A 81 -10.20 -2.84 -7.55
N ALA A 82 -10.37 -4.14 -7.62
CA ALA A 82 -9.56 -4.97 -8.46
C ALA A 82 -9.89 -4.80 -9.95
N SER A 83 -11.13 -4.41 -10.31
CA SER A 83 -11.43 -4.00 -11.69
C SER A 83 -10.51 -2.88 -12.16
N TYR A 84 -10.20 -1.90 -11.29
CA TYR A 84 -9.30 -0.81 -11.66
C TYR A 84 -7.81 -1.21 -11.57
N ILE A 85 -7.42 -2.09 -10.64
CA ILE A 85 -6.08 -2.71 -10.66
C ILE A 85 -5.81 -3.45 -11.99
N ARG A 86 -6.81 -4.13 -12.56
CA ARG A 86 -6.69 -4.78 -13.88
C ARG A 86 -6.41 -3.77 -15.00
N VAL A 87 -6.94 -2.55 -14.91
CA VAL A 87 -6.65 -1.47 -15.87
C VAL A 87 -5.16 -1.09 -15.84
N PHE A 88 -4.52 -1.11 -14.66
CA PHE A 88 -3.07 -0.94 -14.56
C PHE A 88 -2.32 -2.03 -15.36
N ALA A 89 -2.72 -3.29 -15.23
CA ALA A 89 -2.14 -4.39 -16.00
C ALA A 89 -2.28 -4.15 -17.51
N VAL A 90 -3.50 -3.82 -17.96
CA VAL A 90 -3.83 -3.58 -19.38
C VAL A 90 -3.02 -2.43 -19.98
N ARG A 91 -2.70 -1.41 -19.18
CA ARG A 91 -1.94 -0.23 -19.61
C ARG A 91 -0.43 -0.39 -19.44
N THR A 92 0.05 -1.45 -18.77
CA THR A 92 1.47 -1.66 -18.52
C THR A 92 2.04 -2.72 -19.46
N PRO A 93 2.91 -2.33 -20.42
CA PRO A 93 3.49 -3.29 -21.35
C PRO A 93 4.28 -4.39 -20.63
N GLY A 94 4.01 -5.64 -20.99
CA GLY A 94 4.69 -6.80 -20.41
C GLY A 94 4.06 -7.37 -19.14
N ILE A 95 2.93 -6.83 -18.69
CA ILE A 95 2.15 -7.37 -17.57
C ILE A 95 0.85 -7.96 -18.09
N ASN A 96 0.52 -9.16 -17.63
CA ASN A 96 -0.77 -9.80 -17.92
C ASN A 96 -1.75 -9.57 -16.77
N VAL A 97 -3.03 -9.51 -17.11
CA VAL A 97 -4.10 -9.37 -16.12
C VAL A 97 -4.13 -10.57 -15.16
N ALA A 98 -3.91 -11.79 -15.65
CA ALA A 98 -3.90 -13.00 -14.81
C ALA A 98 -2.81 -12.95 -13.72
N ASP A 99 -1.62 -12.45 -14.04
CA ASP A 99 -0.52 -12.31 -13.07
C ASP A 99 -0.87 -11.28 -11.99
N MET A 100 -1.48 -10.17 -12.41
CA MET A 100 -1.99 -9.14 -11.50
C MET A 100 -3.15 -9.63 -10.64
N ASP A 101 -4.00 -10.48 -11.20
CA ASP A 101 -5.11 -11.08 -10.47
C ASP A 101 -4.59 -11.99 -9.36
N GLY A 102 -3.64 -12.88 -9.64
CA GLY A 102 -3.04 -13.74 -8.61
C GLY A 102 -2.42 -12.95 -7.45
N LEU A 103 -1.82 -11.80 -7.74
CA LEU A 103 -1.20 -10.94 -6.72
C LEU A 103 -2.23 -10.23 -5.80
N PHE A 104 -3.34 -9.73 -6.37
CA PHE A 104 -4.30 -8.90 -5.63
C PHE A 104 -5.52 -9.67 -5.12
N PHE A 105 -5.88 -10.78 -5.76
CA PHE A 105 -6.99 -11.64 -5.37
C PHE A 105 -6.55 -12.88 -4.60
N GLY A 106 -5.29 -13.32 -4.72
CA GLY A 106 -4.88 -14.64 -4.27
C GLY A 106 -5.57 -15.75 -5.08
N GLU A 107 -5.75 -16.93 -4.48
CA GLU A 107 -6.62 -17.96 -5.06
C GLU A 107 -8.09 -17.50 -4.96
N SER A 108 -8.68 -17.12 -6.10
CA SER A 108 -10.02 -16.56 -6.17
C SER A 108 -10.78 -17.03 -7.41
N GLU A 109 -12.08 -17.24 -7.27
CA GLU A 109 -13.01 -17.47 -8.38
C GLU A 109 -13.50 -16.15 -9.03
N ALA A 110 -12.69 -15.09 -8.96
CA ALA A 110 -13.05 -13.79 -9.50
C ALA A 110 -13.43 -13.89 -10.99
N PRO A 111 -14.48 -13.18 -11.45
CA PRO A 111 -14.85 -13.19 -12.86
C PRO A 111 -13.68 -12.78 -13.76
N PRO A 112 -13.51 -13.42 -14.94
CA PRO A 112 -12.43 -13.10 -15.84
C PRO A 112 -12.53 -11.65 -16.31
N TYR A 113 -11.38 -11.04 -16.57
CA TYR A 113 -11.33 -9.68 -17.10
C TYR A 113 -12.07 -9.58 -18.44
N ARG A 114 -12.96 -8.59 -18.53
CA ARG A 114 -13.68 -8.23 -19.76
C ARG A 114 -13.25 -6.82 -20.17
N PRO A 115 -12.65 -6.65 -21.37
CA PRO A 115 -12.24 -5.33 -21.83
C PRO A 115 -13.38 -4.33 -21.88
N HIS A 116 -13.18 -3.15 -21.29
CA HIS A 116 -14.09 -2.02 -21.41
C HIS A 116 -13.49 -0.92 -22.31
N PRO A 117 -14.30 -0.18 -23.09
CA PRO A 117 -13.84 1.03 -23.76
C PRO A 117 -13.16 2.00 -22.77
N GLY A 118 -11.95 2.45 -23.10
CA GLY A 118 -11.15 3.34 -22.24
C GLY A 118 -10.13 2.64 -21.33
N ASP A 119 -10.17 1.31 -21.19
CA ASP A 119 -9.16 0.58 -20.41
C ASP A 119 -7.78 0.66 -21.08
N LYS A 120 -7.74 0.51 -22.41
CA LYS A 120 -6.50 0.67 -23.19
C LYS A 120 -6.24 2.15 -23.46
N SER A 121 -4.99 2.57 -23.27
CA SER A 121 -4.55 3.91 -23.63
C SER A 121 -3.06 3.93 -23.95
N ALA A 122 -2.72 4.31 -25.19
CA ALA A 122 -1.33 4.48 -25.60
C ALA A 122 -0.64 5.60 -24.81
N VAL A 123 -1.36 6.67 -24.49
CA VAL A 123 -0.82 7.79 -23.69
C VAL A 123 -0.49 7.33 -22.27
N ALA A 124 -1.39 6.58 -21.61
CA ALA A 124 -1.13 6.03 -20.30
C ALA A 124 0.05 5.05 -20.34
N SER A 125 0.08 4.16 -21.34
CA SER A 125 1.17 3.19 -21.52
C SER A 125 2.54 3.88 -21.68
N LEU A 126 2.62 4.96 -22.46
CA LEU A 126 3.85 5.74 -22.62
C LEU A 126 4.27 6.45 -21.31
N ARG A 127 3.31 6.98 -20.54
CA ARG A 127 3.58 7.58 -19.22
C ARG A 127 4.10 6.54 -18.23
N ILE A 128 3.49 5.36 -18.21
CA ILE A 128 3.92 4.22 -17.40
C ILE A 128 5.34 3.80 -17.77
N ILE A 129 5.64 3.59 -19.06
CA ILE A 129 7.01 3.27 -19.52
C ILE A 129 8.00 4.31 -19.03
N ARG A 130 7.67 5.61 -19.13
CA ARG A 130 8.54 6.69 -18.63
C ARG A 130 8.78 6.57 -17.12
N THR A 131 7.76 6.23 -16.34
CA THR A 131 7.89 5.99 -14.90
C THR A 131 8.75 4.76 -14.60
N ILE A 132 8.58 3.66 -15.33
CA ILE A 132 9.38 2.44 -15.19
C ILE A 132 10.85 2.75 -15.49
N LEU A 133 11.15 3.41 -16.61
CA LEU A 133 12.51 3.78 -16.97
C LEU A 133 13.16 4.70 -15.93
N ARG A 134 12.42 5.67 -15.40
CA ARG A 134 12.90 6.51 -14.28
C ARG A 134 13.21 5.68 -13.04
N THR A 135 12.35 4.71 -12.72
CA THR A 135 12.50 3.84 -11.56
C THR A 135 13.74 2.96 -11.68
N LEU A 136 13.93 2.30 -12.82
CA LEU A 136 15.09 1.44 -13.07
C LEU A 136 16.42 2.22 -13.11
N ASN A 137 16.38 3.52 -13.43
CA ASN A 137 17.55 4.39 -13.42
C ASN A 137 17.76 5.13 -12.09
N ALA A 138 16.84 5.03 -11.13
CA ALA A 138 16.95 5.71 -9.85
C ALA A 138 18.12 5.15 -9.04
N LYS A 139 18.92 6.05 -8.44
CA LYS A 139 20.04 5.70 -7.54
C LYS A 139 19.78 6.07 -6.08
N ALA A 140 18.76 6.89 -5.84
CA ALA A 140 18.31 7.32 -4.53
C ALA A 140 16.82 7.65 -4.60
N ILE A 141 16.18 7.70 -3.43
CA ILE A 141 14.79 8.12 -3.26
C ILE A 141 14.77 9.19 -2.16
N PRO A 142 15.38 10.37 -2.41
CA PRO A 142 15.55 11.42 -1.39
C PRO A 142 14.22 11.89 -0.81
N GLU A 143 13.15 11.74 -1.57
CA GLU A 143 11.84 12.18 -1.14
C GLU A 143 11.25 11.31 -0.01
N LEU A 144 11.77 10.10 0.22
CA LEU A 144 11.44 9.33 1.42
C LEU A 144 12.06 9.94 2.67
N ASP A 145 13.28 10.48 2.57
CA ASP A 145 13.93 11.18 3.69
C ASP A 145 13.22 12.50 4.02
N GLU A 146 12.75 13.21 2.98
CA GLU A 146 11.89 14.39 3.15
C GLU A 146 10.58 14.03 3.86
N ASP A 147 9.95 12.91 3.49
CA ASP A 147 8.70 12.46 4.11
C ASP A 147 8.92 12.07 5.59
N LYS A 148 10.05 11.44 5.91
CA LYS A 148 10.46 11.19 7.31
C LYS A 148 10.63 12.50 8.09
N ALA A 149 11.28 13.50 7.48
CA ALA A 149 11.45 14.81 8.12
C ALA A 149 10.09 15.51 8.36
N ARG A 150 9.16 15.43 7.41
CA ARG A 150 7.79 15.95 7.55
C ARG A 150 7.06 15.27 8.70
N VAL A 151 7.13 13.95 8.81
CA VAL A 151 6.52 13.19 9.91
C VAL A 151 7.13 13.59 11.24
N ARG A 152 8.47 13.69 11.37
CA ARG A 152 9.12 14.15 12.60
C ARG A 152 8.70 15.56 13.00
N SER A 153 8.59 16.47 12.03
CA SER A 153 8.09 17.82 12.27
C SER A 153 6.65 17.79 12.78
N TRP A 154 5.77 16.99 12.17
CA TRP A 154 4.38 16.87 12.62
C TRP A 154 4.28 16.25 14.01
N LEU A 155 5.05 15.20 14.31
CA LEU A 155 5.10 14.59 15.65
C LEU A 155 5.47 15.61 16.73
N SER A 156 6.36 16.56 16.43
CA SER A 156 6.73 17.63 17.38
C SER A 156 5.61 18.63 17.68
N THR A 157 4.53 18.63 16.89
CA THR A 157 3.33 19.47 17.10
C THR A 157 2.25 18.79 17.91
N ILE A 158 2.38 17.48 18.18
CA ILE A 158 1.38 16.73 18.93
C ILE A 158 1.40 17.18 20.40
N PRO A 159 0.25 17.63 20.95
CA PRO A 159 0.17 18.06 22.35
C PRO A 159 0.25 16.87 23.30
N ASN A 160 0.47 17.13 24.60
CA ASN A 160 0.51 16.07 25.60
C ASN A 160 -0.82 15.30 25.64
N LEU A 161 -0.80 14.01 25.30
CA LEU A 161 -2.02 13.20 25.16
C LEU A 161 -2.80 13.04 26.46
N THR A 162 -2.12 13.07 27.62
CA THR A 162 -2.75 12.84 28.93
C THR A 162 -3.38 14.09 29.54
N SER A 163 -2.95 15.29 29.13
CA SER A 163 -3.44 16.56 29.66
C SER A 163 -4.21 17.40 28.65
N SER A 164 -4.34 16.93 27.41
CA SER A 164 -5.08 17.63 26.35
C SER A 164 -6.58 17.39 26.47
N SER A 165 -7.38 18.37 26.00
CA SER A 165 -8.82 18.16 25.85
C SER A 165 -9.12 17.28 24.64
N ASP A 166 -10.28 16.63 24.64
CA ASP A 166 -10.76 15.85 23.49
C ASP A 166 -10.76 16.67 22.20
N ARG A 167 -11.09 17.97 22.29
CA ARG A 167 -11.07 18.87 21.14
C ARG A 167 -9.66 19.02 20.56
N ALA A 168 -8.66 19.25 21.42
CA ALA A 168 -7.27 19.36 20.99
C ALA A 168 -6.77 18.05 20.35
N LEU A 169 -7.20 16.89 20.86
CA LEU A 169 -6.88 15.59 20.27
C LEU A 169 -7.55 15.40 18.90
N LEU A 170 -8.81 15.81 18.75
CA LEU A 170 -9.51 15.77 17.46
C LEU A 170 -8.88 16.71 16.42
N ASP A 171 -8.42 17.89 16.84
CA ASP A 171 -7.74 18.83 15.96
C ASP A 171 -6.41 18.23 15.41
N VAL A 172 -5.74 17.35 16.16
CA VAL A 172 -4.57 16.59 15.67
C VAL A 172 -4.99 15.59 14.58
N VAL A 173 -6.07 14.84 14.79
CA VAL A 173 -6.60 13.88 13.80
C VAL A 173 -6.94 14.60 12.49
N ASP A 174 -7.63 15.74 12.59
CA ASP A 174 -8.04 16.51 11.42
C ASP A 174 -6.86 17.19 10.71
N SER A 175 -5.92 17.77 11.46
CA SER A 175 -4.72 18.42 10.89
C SER A 175 -3.76 17.42 10.23
N PHE A 176 -3.83 16.13 10.59
CA PHE A 176 -3.01 15.10 9.95
C PHE A 176 -3.51 14.71 8.55
N ARG A 177 -4.78 14.93 8.21
CA ARG A 177 -5.39 14.48 6.94
C ARG A 177 -4.59 14.85 5.67
N PRO A 178 -4.10 16.11 5.49
CA PRO A 178 -3.32 16.46 4.32
C PRO A 178 -1.95 15.74 4.28
N LEU A 179 -1.31 15.58 5.43
CA LEU A 179 -0.04 14.84 5.53
C LEU A 179 -0.28 13.35 5.26
N PHE A 180 -1.35 12.77 5.79
CA PHE A 180 -1.76 11.40 5.48
C PHE A 180 -1.93 11.20 3.97
N ARG A 181 -2.69 12.05 3.28
CA ARG A 181 -2.88 11.95 1.81
C ARG A 181 -1.54 11.95 1.07
N HIS A 182 -0.65 12.87 1.44
CA HIS A 182 0.69 12.98 0.84
C HIS A 182 1.52 11.71 1.06
N LEU A 183 1.57 11.21 2.29
CA LEU A 183 2.29 9.98 2.64
C LEU A 183 1.68 8.75 1.97
N TYR A 184 0.35 8.69 1.88
CA TYR A 184 -0.35 7.60 1.24
C TYR A 184 -0.11 7.58 -0.28
N ARG A 185 -0.13 8.76 -0.92
CA ARG A 185 0.33 8.91 -2.31
C ARG A 185 1.76 8.39 -2.49
N ARG A 186 2.70 8.81 -1.63
CA ARG A 186 4.09 8.34 -1.68
C ARG A 186 4.16 6.83 -1.58
N HIS A 187 3.45 6.27 -0.60
CA HIS A 187 3.41 4.85 -0.34
C HIS A 187 2.97 4.07 -1.59
N ILE A 188 1.81 4.41 -2.15
CA ILE A 188 1.30 3.75 -3.36
C ILE A 188 2.29 3.87 -4.52
N LEU A 189 2.78 5.08 -4.79
CA LEU A 189 3.73 5.31 -5.89
C LEU A 189 4.99 4.46 -5.72
N THR A 190 5.55 4.41 -4.51
CA THR A 190 6.78 3.67 -4.20
C THR A 190 6.53 2.16 -4.26
N SER A 191 5.43 1.67 -3.70
CA SER A 191 5.06 0.25 -3.73
C SER A 191 4.93 -0.28 -5.16
N PHE A 192 4.25 0.45 -6.06
CA PHE A 192 4.14 0.04 -7.46
C PHE A 192 5.45 0.17 -8.24
N ARG A 193 6.36 1.07 -7.84
CA ARG A 193 7.71 1.16 -8.42
C ARG A 193 8.56 -0.04 -7.99
N VAL A 194 8.53 -0.40 -6.71
CA VAL A 194 9.21 -1.58 -6.17
C VAL A 194 8.64 -2.85 -6.80
N PHE A 195 7.31 -2.96 -6.93
CA PHE A 195 6.66 -4.08 -7.61
C PHE A 195 7.24 -4.33 -9.01
N ILE A 196 7.33 -3.29 -9.85
CA ILE A 196 7.92 -3.42 -11.19
C ILE A 196 9.41 -3.74 -11.12
N GLY A 197 10.16 -3.03 -10.28
CA GLY A 197 11.61 -3.25 -10.14
C GLY A 197 11.94 -4.69 -9.76
N SER A 198 11.26 -5.20 -8.73
CA SER A 198 11.38 -6.59 -8.27
C SER A 198 10.92 -7.59 -9.33
N GLY A 199 9.83 -7.31 -10.05
CA GLY A 199 9.35 -8.16 -11.15
C GLY A 199 10.35 -8.27 -12.30
N VAL A 200 10.97 -7.16 -12.70
CA VAL A 200 12.05 -7.16 -13.73
C VAL A 200 13.24 -7.97 -13.24
N LEU A 201 13.66 -7.78 -11.99
CA LEU A 201 14.77 -8.53 -11.40
C LEU A 201 14.46 -10.03 -11.33
N ALA A 202 13.24 -10.40 -10.94
CA ALA A 202 12.78 -11.78 -10.90
C ALA A 202 12.87 -12.44 -12.29
N GLN A 203 12.40 -11.76 -13.33
CA GLN A 203 12.50 -12.26 -14.70
C GLN A 203 13.93 -12.42 -15.19
N ILE A 204 14.86 -11.56 -14.76
CA ILE A 204 16.29 -11.71 -15.06
C ILE A 204 16.85 -12.95 -14.36
N CYS A 205 16.58 -13.12 -13.06
CA CYS A 205 17.03 -14.27 -12.29
C CYS A 205 16.55 -15.59 -12.90
N GLU A 206 15.26 -15.67 -13.24
CA GLU A 206 14.67 -16.86 -13.86
C GLU A 206 15.14 -17.06 -15.31
N LYS A 207 14.90 -16.09 -16.20
CA LYS A 207 15.03 -16.29 -17.66
C LYS A 207 16.44 -16.08 -18.20
N LYS A 208 17.30 -15.34 -17.48
CA LYS A 208 18.67 -15.04 -17.93
C LYS A 208 19.73 -15.77 -17.11
N LEU A 209 19.51 -15.93 -15.81
CA LEU A 209 20.45 -16.60 -14.92
C LEU A 209 20.06 -18.07 -14.63
N GLY A 210 18.83 -18.47 -14.93
CA GLY A 210 18.35 -19.84 -14.73
C GLY A 210 18.12 -20.21 -13.26
N ASP A 211 18.07 -19.22 -12.36
CA ASP A 211 17.92 -19.44 -10.92
C ASP A 211 16.99 -18.38 -10.31
N PRO A 212 15.72 -18.72 -10.05
CA PRO A 212 14.76 -17.79 -9.44
C PRO A 212 15.07 -17.49 -7.96
N THR A 213 15.86 -18.32 -7.27
CA THR A 213 16.19 -18.12 -5.85
C THR A 213 17.12 -16.92 -5.62
N LEU A 214 17.84 -16.51 -6.67
CA LEU A 214 18.73 -15.35 -6.65
C LEU A 214 18.00 -14.03 -6.32
N LEU A 215 16.70 -13.92 -6.60
CA LEU A 215 15.94 -12.71 -6.31
C LEU A 215 16.04 -12.34 -4.82
N THR A 216 15.76 -13.30 -3.94
CA THR A 216 15.81 -13.08 -2.49
C THR A 216 17.24 -12.78 -2.04
N ALA A 217 18.23 -13.51 -2.57
CA ALA A 217 19.63 -13.26 -2.23
C ALA A 217 20.09 -11.84 -2.61
N LEU A 218 19.70 -11.36 -3.80
CA LEU A 218 20.05 -10.02 -4.30
C LEU A 218 19.35 -8.89 -3.55
N LEU A 219 18.15 -9.14 -3.05
CA LEU A 219 17.39 -8.16 -2.25
C LEU A 219 17.70 -8.26 -0.75
N SER A 220 18.33 -9.34 -0.30
CA SER A 220 18.76 -9.53 1.09
C SER A 220 19.98 -8.66 1.42
N GLY A 221 20.15 -8.34 2.71
CA GLY A 221 21.34 -7.63 3.18
C GLY A 221 21.47 -6.19 2.68
N ILE A 222 20.47 -5.65 1.97
CA ILE A 222 20.35 -4.22 1.71
C ILE A 222 20.11 -3.57 3.08
N GLY A 223 21.20 -3.08 3.70
CA GLY A 223 21.16 -2.48 5.03
C GLY A 223 20.26 -1.24 5.09
N SER A 224 19.99 -0.74 6.29
CA SER A 224 19.22 0.48 6.58
C SER A 224 17.70 0.45 6.30
N ILE A 225 17.10 -0.74 6.19
CA ILE A 225 15.63 -0.85 6.14
C ILE A 225 15.07 -0.71 7.55
N GLU A 226 14.24 0.31 7.79
CA GLU A 226 13.67 0.61 9.10
C GLU A 226 12.84 -0.55 9.69
N SER A 227 12.20 -1.37 8.85
CA SER A 227 11.45 -2.55 9.32
C SER A 227 12.35 -3.67 9.86
N ALA A 228 13.66 -3.64 9.61
CA ALA A 228 14.61 -4.56 10.23
C ALA A 228 15.01 -4.16 11.65
N GLU A 229 14.81 -2.89 12.05
CA GLU A 229 15.21 -2.38 13.37
C GLU A 229 14.57 -3.15 14.54
N PRO A 230 13.26 -3.49 14.53
CA PRO A 230 12.68 -4.33 15.58
C PRO A 230 13.33 -5.71 15.69
N SER A 231 13.71 -6.33 14.56
CA SER A 231 14.41 -7.62 14.56
C SER A 231 15.80 -7.51 15.18
N TRP A 232 16.53 -6.43 14.89
CA TRP A 232 17.81 -6.14 15.54
C TRP A 232 17.65 -5.87 17.04
N ALA A 233 16.60 -5.14 17.44
CA ALA A 233 16.30 -4.91 18.85
C ALA A 233 16.00 -6.22 19.59
N MET A 234 15.17 -7.10 19.01
CA MET A 234 14.90 -8.43 19.56
C MET A 234 16.17 -9.28 19.67
N TRP A 235 17.02 -9.27 18.64
CA TRP A 235 18.29 -9.98 18.68
C TRP A 235 19.18 -9.48 19.83
N ARG A 236 19.29 -8.16 20.02
CA ARG A 236 20.04 -7.57 21.16
C ARG A 236 19.44 -7.96 22.51
N LEU A 237 18.12 -7.93 22.65
CA LEU A 237 17.43 -8.36 23.87
C LEU A 237 17.72 -9.83 24.17
N GLY A 238 17.67 -10.70 23.17
CA GLY A 238 18.05 -12.11 23.32
C GLY A 238 19.51 -12.27 23.76
N ARG A 239 20.41 -11.44 23.24
CA ARG A 239 21.81 -11.43 23.66
C ARG A 239 22.01 -10.98 25.11
N MET A 240 21.21 -10.04 25.58
CA MET A 240 21.22 -9.59 26.98
C MET A 240 20.70 -10.69 27.92
N ALA A 241 19.59 -11.35 27.56
CA ALA A 241 19.02 -12.43 28.36
C ALA A 241 19.98 -13.62 28.51
N ASP A 242 20.65 -14.04 27.42
CA ASP A 242 21.63 -15.12 27.44
C ASP A 242 22.91 -14.77 28.22
N GLN A 243 23.21 -13.48 28.41
CA GLN A 243 24.36 -13.02 29.21
C GLN A 243 24.03 -12.85 30.70
N ASP A 244 22.76 -12.93 31.09
CA ASP A 244 22.32 -12.87 32.48
C ASP A 244 21.92 -14.29 32.95
N PRO A 245 22.73 -14.94 33.80
CA PRO A 245 22.45 -16.29 34.26
C PRO A 245 21.10 -16.47 34.96
N ALA A 246 20.59 -15.42 35.62
CA ALA A 246 19.30 -15.48 36.30
C ALA A 246 18.14 -15.47 35.30
N LEU A 247 18.22 -14.64 34.26
CA LEU A 247 17.24 -14.62 33.18
C LEU A 247 17.30 -15.89 32.33
N ALA A 248 18.50 -16.36 31.99
CA ALA A 248 18.69 -17.60 31.23
C ALA A 248 18.04 -18.79 31.94
N ALA A 249 18.22 -18.92 33.26
CA ALA A 249 17.60 -19.98 34.04
C ALA A 249 16.05 -19.93 34.02
N VAL A 250 15.45 -18.73 33.96
CA VAL A 250 13.99 -18.57 33.81
C VAL A 250 13.52 -19.02 32.43
N PHE A 251 14.26 -18.70 31.36
CA PHE A 251 13.93 -19.17 30.01
C PHE A 251 14.12 -20.69 29.85
N ASP A 252 15.17 -21.26 30.44
CA ASP A 252 15.44 -22.71 30.41
C ASP A 252 14.37 -23.52 31.15
N ALA A 253 13.76 -22.93 32.19
CA ALA A 253 12.65 -23.55 32.90
C ALA A 253 11.37 -23.67 32.04
N GLY A 254 11.24 -22.86 30.99
CA GLY A 254 10.05 -22.82 30.13
C GLY A 254 8.85 -22.14 30.81
N MET A 255 7.71 -22.12 30.12
CA MET A 255 6.43 -21.79 30.76
C MET A 255 5.69 -23.10 31.04
N ASP A 256 5.20 -23.25 32.27
CA ASP A 256 4.27 -24.34 32.65
C ASP A 256 2.96 -24.28 31.84
#